data_AF-A0A7G8HFG7-F1
#
_entry.id   AF-A0A7G8HFG7-F1
#
_cell.length_a   1.000
_cell.length_b   1.000
_cell.length_c   1.000
_cell.angle_alpha   90.00
_cell.angle_beta   90.00
_cell.angle_gamma   90.00
#
_symmetry.space_group_name_H-M   'P 1'
#
loop_
_entity.id
_entity.type
_entity.pdbx_description
1 polymer ?
#
loop_
_entity_poly.entity_id
_entity_poly.type
_entity_poly.pdbx_seq_one_letter_code
_entity_poly.pdbx_strand_id
1 'polypeptide(L)' 'MVATLLKSSIQGKTSSPSRDHCLKLAEQHYSEARSNAEAGLVSESAQLILKALDQERRAGGVGPQVMQLIKPRASWGNRS' A
#
# COMPACT_ATOMS: atom_id res chain seq x y z
N MET A 1 -42.20 5.50 16.12
CA MET A 1 -40.92 4.95 16.59
C MET A 1 -40.05 4.74 15.36
N VAL A 2 -38.97 5.51 15.19
CA VAL A 2 -38.15 5.49 13.96
C VAL A 2 -37.02 4.48 14.14
N ALA A 3 -36.93 3.50 13.25
CA ALA A 3 -35.90 2.47 13.26
C ALA A 3 -34.59 3.03 12.68
N THR A 4 -33.53 3.09 13.49
CA THR A 4 -32.17 3.39 13.04
C THR A 4 -31.50 2.09 12.57
N LEU A 5 -31.38 1.94 11.26
CA LEU A 5 -30.66 0.83 10.64
C LEU A 5 -29.15 1.08 10.76
N LEU A 6 -28.50 0.46 11.74
CA LEU A 6 -27.04 0.50 11.88
C LEU A 6 -26.40 -0.34 10.76
N LYS A 7 -25.77 0.34 9.81
CA LYS A 7 -24.96 -0.27 8.74
C LYS A 7 -23.69 -0.86 9.35
N SER A 8 -23.58 -2.19 9.44
CA SER A 8 -22.33 -2.83 9.82
C SER A 8 -21.30 -2.65 8.69
N SER A 9 -20.20 -1.98 9.04
CA SER A 9 -19.04 -1.86 8.17
C SER A 9 -18.30 -3.20 8.18
N ILE A 10 -18.35 -3.91 7.05
CA ILE A 10 -17.50 -5.09 6.81
C ILE A 10 -16.07 -4.57 6.63
N GLN A 11 -15.32 -4.44 7.73
CA GLN A 11 -13.87 -4.26 7.67
C GLN A 11 -13.24 -5.62 7.40
N GLY A 12 -12.86 -5.87 6.16
CA GLY A 12 -11.92 -6.93 5.83
C GLY A 12 -10.60 -6.65 6.55
N LYS A 13 -10.28 -7.45 7.56
CA LYS A 13 -8.97 -7.48 8.22
C LYS A 13 -7.94 -8.03 7.23
N THR A 14 -7.43 -7.19 6.33
CA THR A 14 -6.05 -7.37 5.86
C THR A 14 -5.19 -6.55 6.81
N SER A 15 -4.67 -7.18 7.87
CA SER A 15 -3.73 -6.49 8.76
C SER A 15 -2.51 -6.12 7.93
N SER A 16 -2.43 -4.86 7.52
CA SER A 16 -1.21 -4.31 6.92
C SER A 16 -0.03 -4.63 7.83
N PRO A 17 1.11 -5.11 7.30
CA PRO A 17 2.29 -5.38 8.11
C PRO A 17 2.59 -4.16 8.99
N SER A 18 2.95 -4.41 10.25
CA SER A 18 3.28 -3.33 11.18
C SER A 18 4.37 -2.44 10.58
N ARG A 19 4.26 -1.12 10.77
CA ARG A 19 5.23 -0.14 10.28
C ARG A 19 6.67 -0.57 10.56
N ASP A 20 6.93 -1.01 11.79
CA ASP A 20 8.27 -1.42 12.22
C ASP A 20 8.77 -2.67 11.49
N HIS A 21 7.86 -3.57 11.12
CA HIS A 21 8.22 -4.75 10.33
C HIS A 21 8.62 -4.36 8.91
N CYS A 22 7.87 -3.45 8.28
CA CYS A 22 8.21 -2.91 6.97
C CYS A 22 9.58 -2.20 7.00
N LEU A 23 9.84 -1.37 8.01
CA LEU A 23 11.14 -0.68 8.14
C LEU A 23 12.30 -1.66 8.33
N LYS A 24 12.14 -2.71 9.13
CA LYS A 24 13.16 -3.76 9.27
C LYS A 24 13.45 -4.47 7.96
N LEU A 25 12.42 -4.82 7.19
CA LEU A 25 12.60 -5.44 5.87
C LEU A 25 13.29 -4.49 4.87
N ALA A 26 12.97 -3.19 4.91
CA ALA A 26 13.64 -2.20 4.09
C ALA A 26 15.14 -2.13 4.40
N GLU A 27 15.52 -2.10 5.68
CA GLU A 27 16.91 -2.07 6.12
C GLU A 27 17.69 -3.32 5.68
N GLN A 28 17.06 -4.49 5.76
CA GLN A 28 17.64 -5.75 5.26
C GLN A 28 17.93 -5.67 3.75
N HIS A 29 16.94 -5.26 2.95
CA HIS A 29 17.12 -5.11 1.51
C HIS A 29 18.19 -4.08 1.14
N TYR A 30 18.30 -2.97 1.88
CA TYR A 30 19.39 -2.00 1.66
C TYR A 30 20.76 -2.58 1.99
N SER A 31 20.87 -3.40 3.03
CA SER A 31 22.12 -4.06 3.40
C SER A 31 22.57 -5.05 2.31
N GLU A 32 21.64 -5.86 1.82
CA GLU A 32 21.88 -6.77 0.68
C GLU A 32 22.23 -6.00 -0.60
N ALA A 33 21.53 -4.89 -0.86
CA ALA A 33 21.80 -4.05 -2.03
C ALA A 33 23.22 -3.48 -2.01
N ARG A 34 23.74 -3.08 -0.84
CA ARG A 34 25.14 -2.63 -0.70
C ARG A 34 26.12 -3.75 -1.00
N SER A 35 25.90 -4.94 -0.45
CA SER A 35 26.74 -6.11 -0.72
C SER A 35 26.77 -6.46 -2.22
N ASN A 36 25.61 -6.42 -2.89
CA ASN A 36 25.52 -6.65 -4.33
C ASN A 36 26.21 -5.54 -5.15
N ALA A 37 26.11 -4.28 -4.72
CA ALA A 37 26.81 -3.17 -5.37
C ALA A 37 28.34 -3.32 -5.26
N GLU A 38 28.84 -3.70 -4.08
CA GLU A 38 30.27 -3.97 -3.84
C GLU A 38 30.77 -5.16 -4.67
N ALA A 39 29.93 -6.17 -4.88
CA ALA A 39 30.22 -7.31 -5.75
C ALA A 39 30.09 -7.00 -7.26
N GLY A 40 29.70 -5.78 -7.65
CA GLY A 40 29.49 -5.39 -9.05
C GLY A 40 28.17 -5.90 -9.66
N LEU A 41 27.28 -6.48 -8.86
CA LEU A 41 25.96 -6.98 -9.25
C LEU A 41 24.93 -5.83 -9.29
N VAL A 42 25.17 -4.86 -10.17
CA VAL A 42 24.42 -3.59 -10.23
C VAL A 42 22.91 -3.81 -10.45
N SER A 43 22.52 -4.74 -11.32
CA SER A 43 21.11 -5.02 -11.60
C SER A 43 20.37 -5.57 -10.37
N GLU A 44 21.01 -6.48 -9.63
CA GLU A 44 20.41 -7.09 -8.44
C GLU A 44 20.34 -6.09 -7.29
N SER A 45 21.38 -5.28 -7.12
CA SER A 45 21.39 -4.16 -6.18
C SER A 45 20.22 -3.19 -6.44
N ALA A 46 20.00 -2.81 -7.71
CA ALA A 46 18.89 -1.95 -8.09
C ALA A 46 17.53 -2.57 -7.75
N GLN A 47 17.34 -3.87 -8.01
CA GLN A 47 16.09 -4.56 -7.65
C GLN A 47 15.85 -4.58 -6.13
N LEU A 48 16.90 -4.77 -5.34
CA LEU A 48 16.81 -4.75 -3.87
C LEU A 48 16.47 -3.35 -3.34
N ILE A 49 17.05 -2.29 -3.91
CA ILE A 49 16.70 -0.90 -3.57
C ILE A 49 15.22 -0.63 -3.83
N LEU A 50 14.69 -1.06 -4.98
CA LEU A 50 13.26 -0.87 -5.29
C LEU A 50 12.36 -1.62 -4.29
N LYS A 51 12.73 -2.84 -3.88
CA LYS A 51 12.02 -3.59 -2.85
C LYS A 51 12.05 -2.87 -1.49
N ALA A 52 13.19 -2.30 -1.12
CA ALA A 52 13.34 -1.54 0.13
C ALA A 52 12.43 -0.30 0.15
N LEU A 53 12.43 0.49 -0.93
CA LEU A 53 11.56 1.66 -1.11
C LEU A 53 10.08 1.30 -1.03
N ASP A 54 9.70 0.14 -1.58
CA ASP A 54 8.34 -0.38 -1.50
C ASP A 54 7.92 -0.68 -0.06
N GLN A 55 8.83 -1.20 0.76
CA GLN A 55 8.59 -1.42 2.19
C GLN A 55 8.52 -0.09 2.95
N GLU A 56 9.36 0.89 2.63
CA GLU A 56 9.26 2.25 3.22
C GLU A 56 7.94 2.91 2.87
N ARG A 57 7.46 2.77 1.63
CA ARG A 57 6.11 3.24 1.22
C ARG A 57 5.01 2.58 2.05
N ARG A 58 5.12 1.27 2.31
CA ARG A 58 4.17 0.53 3.16
C ARG A 58 4.25 0.97 4.63
N ALA A 59 5.44 1.25 5.14
CA ALA A 59 5.68 1.78 6.49
C ALA A 59 5.17 3.21 6.67
N GLY A 60 5.29 4.01 5.61
CA GLY A 60 4.83 5.40 5.53
C GLY A 60 3.32 5.54 5.44
N GLY A 61 2.59 4.43 5.23
CA GLY A 61 1.14 4.39 5.23
C GLY A 61 0.55 5.49 4.35
N VAL A 62 0.50 5.30 3.03
CA VAL A 62 -0.51 6.02 2.26
C VAL A 62 -1.85 5.67 2.89
N GLY A 63 -2.44 6.64 3.57
CA GLY A 63 -3.74 6.54 4.23
C GLY A 63 -4.81 6.00 3.28
N PRO A 64 -6.00 5.68 3.82
CA PRO A 64 -6.96 4.73 3.25
C PRO A 64 -6.92 4.76 1.73
N GLN A 65 -6.47 3.64 1.16
CA GLN A 65 -6.34 3.39 -0.27
C GLN A 65 -7.43 4.17 -0.98
N VAL A 66 -7.04 5.23 -1.70
CA VAL A 66 -7.95 6.01 -2.55
C VAL A 66 -8.31 5.11 -3.73
N MET A 67 -9.01 4.01 -3.45
CA MET A 67 -10.01 3.46 -4.34
C MET A 67 -11.05 4.56 -4.44
N GLN A 68 -10.79 5.53 -5.32
CA GLN A 68 -11.86 6.28 -5.92
C GLN A 68 -12.74 5.23 -6.58
N LEU A 69 -13.75 4.77 -5.85
CA LEU A 69 -14.96 4.26 -6.45
C LEU A 69 -15.37 5.35 -7.44
N ILE A 70 -15.08 5.13 -8.72
CA ILE A 70 -15.66 5.91 -9.80
C ILE A 70 -17.15 5.85 -9.51
N LYS A 71 -17.72 6.94 -9.01
CA LYS A 71 -19.17 7.04 -8.84
C LYS A 71 -19.72 6.96 -10.27
N PRO A 72 -20.51 5.94 -10.63
CA PRO A 72 -21.22 5.98 -11.90
C PRO A 72 -22.04 7.26 -11.86
N ARG A 73 -21.94 8.10 -12.90
CA ARG A 73 -22.85 9.24 -13.04
C ARG A 73 -24.25 8.67 -13.16
N ALA A 74 -24.98 8.61 -12.05
CA ALA A 74 -26.38 8.25 -12.08
C ALA A 74 -27.08 9.24 -13.02
N SER A 75 -27.49 8.71 -14.17
CA SER A 75 -28.42 9.28 -15.14
C SER A 75 -28.12 10.72 -15.62
N TRP A 76 -27.35 10.82 -16.71
CA TRP A 76 -27.55 11.89 -17.70
C TRP A 76 -28.71 11.48 -18.61
N GLY A 77 -29.95 11.50 -18.11
CA GLY A 77 -31.08 11.08 -18.94
C GLY A 77 -32.40 11.07 -18.19
N ASN A 78 -32.97 12.27 -17.98
CA ASN A 78 -34.41 12.47 -18.07
C ASN A 78 -34.66 13.97 -18.29
N ARG A 79 -34.40 14.41 -19.52
CA ARG A 79 -35.17 15.48 -20.13
C ARG A 79 -36.11 14.83 -21.13
N SER A 80 -37.35 14.65 -20.73
CA SER A 80 -38.51 14.52 -21.60
C SER A 80 -39.66 15.19 -20.86
#